data_AF-A0A8T5QBE7-F1
#
_entry.id   AF-A0A8T5QBE7-F1
#
_cell.length_a   1.000
_cell.length_b   1.000
_cell.length_c   1.000
_cell.angle_alpha   90.00
_cell.angle_beta   90.00
_cell.angle_gamma   90.00
#
_symmetry.space_group_name_H-M   'P 1'
#
loop_
_entity.id
_entity.type
_entity.pdbx_description
1 polymer ?
#
loop_
_entity_poly.entity_id
_entity_poly.type
_entity_poly.pdbx_seq_one_letter_code
_entity_poly.pdbx_strand_id
1 'polypeptide(L)'
;MARKRGKAKHKSRVRKTKKPSSKRAKAKRKPAKAGKPKAKKKRLRIISRPKVEEKISKPPHELVEEFYFPSPIHRGKYRVPTGIRFLIGYLSFLALLYIISFIYGVTFPTTILFGKMVTGTRALVINSVLLAIVFLMIYGFWKRKSYSFDLSIVFFSFTALNAFISLMLFDAAEHPTFRNLLLLSFISLVVMNIVIVWYILHEKKYFYVEQFKERPLHHRDKVFLYTIITFWAVALLIGGTLGVQFYKDTTRMIDQTVEELKGDYYKGQLLCEMKYGPEKDVCLLVIATAMSEYERPEAELIQICDSIESDFYQFTCKRSISK
;
A
#
# COMPACT_ATOMS: atom_id res chain seq x y z
N MET A 1 41.64 -34.53 32.38
CA MET A 1 40.99 -35.85 32.17
C MET A 1 40.05 -35.77 30.97
N ALA A 2 40.15 -36.77 30.08
CA ALA A 2 39.14 -37.37 29.16
C ALA A 2 37.83 -36.59 28.84
N ARG A 3 37.22 -36.58 27.65
CA ARG A 3 37.27 -37.37 26.39
C ARG A 3 36.42 -36.57 25.37
N LYS A 4 36.91 -36.30 24.15
CA LYS A 4 36.57 -36.98 22.88
C LYS A 4 35.07 -37.08 22.49
N ARG A 5 34.82 -36.51 21.29
CA ARG A 5 34.09 -37.06 20.12
C ARG A 5 32.55 -36.95 20.07
N GLY A 6 32.08 -36.40 18.94
CA GLY A 6 30.72 -36.61 18.44
C GLY A 6 30.41 -35.86 17.14
N LYS A 7 31.15 -36.13 16.05
CA LYS A 7 30.77 -35.68 14.70
C LYS A 7 29.51 -36.43 14.23
N ALA A 8 28.46 -35.72 13.85
CA ALA A 8 27.36 -36.27 13.05
C ALA A 8 27.42 -35.70 11.62
N LYS A 9 27.85 -36.55 10.68
CA LYS A 9 27.68 -36.40 9.24
C LYS A 9 26.31 -36.98 8.84
N HIS A 10 25.79 -36.50 7.69
CA HIS A 10 24.75 -37.04 6.78
C HIS A 10 23.49 -36.17 6.71
N LYS A 11 22.86 -35.93 5.54
CA LYS A 11 22.94 -36.56 4.22
C LYS A 11 22.39 -35.55 3.18
N SER A 12 23.23 -35.09 2.25
CA SER A 12 22.79 -34.30 1.09
C SER A 12 22.05 -35.22 0.11
N ARG A 13 20.73 -35.03 -0.04
CA ARG A 13 19.94 -35.78 -1.02
C ARG A 13 19.84 -34.97 -2.32
N VAL A 14 20.81 -35.22 -3.20
CA VAL A 14 20.81 -34.77 -4.60
C VAL A 14 19.60 -35.38 -5.31
N ARG A 15 18.66 -34.53 -5.75
CA ARG A 15 17.52 -34.98 -6.55
C ARG A 15 17.87 -34.87 -8.03
N LYS A 16 18.11 -36.02 -8.64
CA LYS A 16 18.41 -36.23 -10.07
C LYS A 16 17.34 -35.59 -10.95
N THR A 17 17.80 -34.77 -11.88
CA THR A 17 17.12 -34.33 -13.10
C THR A 17 16.83 -35.54 -13.99
N LYS A 18 15.56 -35.72 -14.39
CA LYS A 18 15.18 -36.55 -15.53
C LYS A 18 14.52 -35.65 -16.58
N LYS A 19 15.25 -35.34 -17.64
CA LYS A 19 14.68 -35.05 -18.96
C LYS A 19 14.11 -36.36 -19.52
N PRO A 20 12.93 -36.31 -20.15
CA PRO A 20 12.72 -37.07 -21.36
C PRO A 20 12.34 -36.15 -22.51
N SER A 21 13.13 -36.24 -23.56
CA SER A 21 12.74 -35.98 -24.94
C SER A 21 11.45 -36.73 -25.31
N SER A 22 10.55 -36.12 -26.06
CA SER A 22 10.10 -36.76 -27.29
C SER A 22 9.66 -35.71 -28.30
N LYS A 23 10.32 -35.74 -29.46
CA LYS A 23 9.83 -35.18 -30.71
C LYS A 23 8.59 -35.97 -31.10
N ARG A 24 7.49 -35.28 -31.44
CA ARG A 24 6.51 -35.84 -32.38
C ARG A 24 5.93 -34.73 -33.24
N ALA A 25 6.55 -34.58 -34.40
CA ALA A 25 5.91 -34.02 -35.58
C ALA A 25 4.71 -34.90 -35.95
N LYS A 26 3.58 -34.27 -36.28
CA LYS A 26 2.69 -34.71 -37.37
C LYS A 26 1.70 -33.59 -37.68
N ALA A 27 1.94 -32.98 -38.84
CA ALA A 27 0.99 -32.16 -39.58
C ALA A 27 -0.35 -32.88 -39.74
N LYS A 28 -1.46 -32.15 -39.61
CA LYS A 28 -2.74 -32.51 -40.24
C LYS A 28 -3.52 -31.24 -40.61
N ARG A 29 -3.42 -30.92 -41.90
CA ARG A 29 -4.48 -30.51 -42.84
C ARG A 29 -5.59 -29.61 -42.30
N LYS A 30 -5.61 -28.37 -42.82
CA LYS A 30 -6.83 -27.59 -43.04
C LYS A 30 -7.83 -28.40 -43.89
N PRO A 31 -9.12 -28.44 -43.54
CA PRO A 31 -10.16 -28.64 -44.52
C PRO A 31 -10.87 -27.31 -44.84
N ALA A 32 -11.37 -27.31 -46.07
CA ALA A 32 -11.97 -26.23 -46.82
C ALA A 32 -13.17 -25.55 -46.14
N LYS A 33 -13.36 -24.28 -46.54
CA LYS A 33 -14.65 -23.59 -46.56
C LYS A 33 -15.69 -24.50 -47.23
N ALA A 34 -16.75 -24.85 -46.49
CA ALA A 34 -17.97 -25.45 -47.03
C ALA A 34 -19.16 -24.59 -46.62
N GLY A 35 -20.14 -24.52 -47.52
CA GLY A 35 -21.08 -23.42 -47.65
C GLY A 35 -22.07 -23.24 -46.50
N LYS A 36 -22.54 -22.00 -46.37
CA LYS A 36 -23.72 -21.63 -45.60
C LYS A 36 -24.93 -22.45 -46.08
N PRO A 37 -25.59 -23.26 -45.24
CA PRO A 37 -26.90 -23.79 -45.57
C PRO A 37 -27.94 -22.69 -45.34
N LYS A 38 -28.74 -22.39 -46.38
CA LYS A 38 -29.92 -21.54 -46.29
C LYS A 38 -30.86 -22.08 -45.19
N ALA A 39 -31.16 -21.25 -44.20
CA ALA A 39 -32.14 -21.56 -43.16
C ALA A 39 -33.55 -21.73 -43.77
N LYS A 40 -34.00 -22.98 -43.90
CA LYS A 40 -35.42 -23.29 -44.12
C LYS A 40 -36.19 -22.99 -42.83
N LYS A 41 -37.04 -21.97 -42.89
CA LYS A 41 -37.99 -21.54 -41.86
C LYS A 41 -38.99 -22.68 -41.58
N LYS A 42 -38.70 -23.55 -40.61
CA LYS A 42 -39.67 -24.54 -40.10
C LYS A 42 -40.68 -23.80 -39.22
N ARG A 43 -41.92 -23.71 -39.68
CA ARG A 43 -43.08 -23.29 -38.87
C ARG A 43 -43.25 -24.28 -37.72
N LEU A 44 -42.99 -23.83 -36.50
CA LEU A 44 -43.39 -24.54 -35.28
C LEU A 44 -44.91 -24.41 -35.15
N ARG A 45 -45.62 -25.53 -35.30
CA ARG A 45 -47.02 -25.69 -34.87
C ARG A 45 -47.04 -25.55 -33.35
N ILE A 46 -47.71 -24.52 -32.86
CA ILE A 46 -48.09 -24.38 -31.46
C ILE A 46 -49.14 -25.48 -31.20
N ILE A 47 -48.71 -26.58 -30.59
CA ILE A 47 -49.63 -27.57 -30.00
C ILE A 47 -49.88 -27.07 -28.59
N SER A 48 -51.04 -26.45 -28.40
CA SER A 48 -51.62 -26.12 -27.11
C SER A 48 -51.77 -27.40 -26.28
N ARG A 49 -50.99 -27.53 -25.20
CA ARG A 49 -51.18 -28.59 -24.21
C ARG A 49 -52.43 -28.29 -23.37
N PRO A 50 -53.30 -29.29 -23.11
CA PRO A 50 -54.39 -29.14 -22.15
C PRO A 50 -53.82 -29.02 -20.73
N LYS A 51 -54.36 -28.07 -19.96
CA LYS A 51 -54.16 -27.96 -18.50
C LYS A 51 -54.77 -29.19 -17.85
N VAL A 52 -53.92 -30.08 -17.31
CA VAL A 52 -54.33 -31.08 -16.32
C VAL A 52 -54.11 -30.42 -14.96
N GLU A 53 -55.20 -30.09 -14.28
CA GLU A 53 -55.19 -29.69 -12.87
C GLU A 53 -54.92 -30.92 -12.01
N GLU A 54 -53.64 -31.16 -11.73
CA GLU A 54 -53.23 -32.17 -10.76
C GLU A 54 -53.38 -31.57 -9.35
N LYS A 55 -54.50 -31.91 -8.68
CA LYS A 55 -54.67 -31.68 -7.24
C LYS A 55 -53.69 -32.57 -6.49
N ILE A 56 -52.48 -32.06 -6.26
CA ILE A 56 -51.50 -32.70 -5.38
C ILE A 56 -51.96 -32.48 -3.94
N SER A 57 -52.54 -33.52 -3.36
CA SER A 57 -52.73 -33.67 -1.92
C SER A 57 -51.36 -33.63 -1.23
N LYS A 58 -51.12 -32.61 -0.41
CA LYS A 58 -49.91 -32.52 0.42
C LYS A 58 -49.89 -33.68 1.43
N PRO A 59 -48.88 -34.54 1.45
CA PRO A 59 -48.70 -35.48 2.55
C PRO A 59 -48.35 -34.73 3.85
N PRO A 60 -48.72 -35.29 5.02
CA PRO A 60 -48.39 -34.70 6.31
C PRO A 60 -46.86 -34.63 6.48
N HIS A 61 -46.37 -33.49 6.95
CA HIS A 61 -44.99 -33.28 7.35
C HIS A 61 -44.65 -34.23 8.51
N GLU A 62 -44.18 -35.44 8.21
CA GLU A 62 -43.35 -36.19 9.13
C GLU A 62 -42.05 -35.39 9.33
N LEU A 63 -41.79 -35.01 10.58
CA LEU A 63 -40.52 -34.51 11.07
C LEU A 63 -39.48 -35.60 10.91
N VAL A 64 -38.94 -35.72 9.70
CA VAL A 64 -37.68 -36.42 9.48
C VAL A 64 -36.61 -35.54 10.09
N GLU A 65 -36.16 -35.90 11.29
CA GLU A 65 -34.86 -35.48 11.80
C GLU A 65 -33.81 -35.91 10.76
N GLU A 66 -33.47 -34.99 9.86
CA GLU A 66 -32.29 -35.12 9.00
C GLU A 66 -31.09 -35.23 9.94
N PHE A 67 -30.69 -36.48 10.21
CA PHE A 67 -29.38 -36.81 10.73
C PHE A 67 -28.34 -36.15 9.80
N TYR A 68 -27.85 -34.98 10.23
CA TYR A 68 -26.71 -34.30 9.62
C TYR A 68 -25.49 -35.21 9.79
N PHE A 69 -25.32 -36.16 8.88
CA PHE A 69 -24.05 -36.83 8.71
C PHE A 69 -23.03 -35.75 8.31
N PRO A 70 -21.98 -35.50 9.11
CA PRO A 70 -20.93 -34.58 8.71
C PRO A 70 -20.28 -35.18 7.46
N SER A 71 -20.65 -34.62 6.31
CA SER A 71 -20.07 -35.01 5.02
C SER A 71 -18.54 -34.99 5.13
N PRO A 72 -17.85 -36.02 4.61
CA PRO A 72 -16.44 -36.21 4.85
C PRO A 72 -15.66 -34.97 4.43
N ILE A 73 -14.84 -34.45 5.35
CA ILE A 73 -13.98 -33.28 5.17
C ILE A 73 -13.02 -33.57 4.02
N HIS A 74 -13.45 -33.30 2.79
CA HIS A 74 -12.58 -33.33 1.63
C HIS A 74 -11.59 -32.19 1.80
N ARG A 75 -10.39 -32.53 2.28
CA ARG A 75 -9.20 -31.68 2.36
C ARG A 75 -8.71 -31.31 0.95
N GLY A 76 -9.54 -30.59 0.20
CA GLY A 76 -9.13 -29.98 -1.05
C GLY A 76 -7.99 -29.00 -0.80
N LYS A 77 -7.04 -28.91 -1.72
CA LYS A 77 -5.94 -27.92 -1.63
C LYS A 77 -6.55 -26.53 -1.63
N TYR A 78 -6.54 -25.90 -0.46
CA TYR A 78 -6.98 -24.54 -0.28
C TYR A 78 -6.00 -23.59 -0.98
N ARG A 79 -6.53 -22.64 -1.76
CA ARG A 79 -5.76 -21.57 -2.39
C ARG A 79 -6.40 -20.22 -2.11
N VAL A 80 -5.61 -19.31 -1.55
CA VAL A 80 -5.97 -17.92 -1.30
C VAL A 80 -6.32 -17.22 -2.63
N PRO A 81 -7.43 -16.47 -2.75
CA PRO A 81 -7.76 -15.65 -3.92
C PRO A 81 -6.62 -14.69 -4.27
N THR A 82 -6.48 -14.39 -5.57
CA THR A 82 -5.34 -13.59 -6.04
C THR A 82 -5.35 -12.18 -5.48
N GLY A 83 -6.51 -11.51 -5.40
CA GLY A 83 -6.59 -10.17 -4.83
C GLY A 83 -6.31 -10.15 -3.32
N ILE A 84 -6.73 -11.18 -2.57
CA ILE A 84 -6.34 -11.32 -1.15
C ILE A 84 -4.83 -11.52 -1.00
N ARG A 85 -4.17 -12.31 -1.87
CA ARG A 85 -2.70 -12.43 -1.84
C ARG A 85 -2.02 -11.09 -2.12
N PHE A 86 -2.53 -10.34 -3.09
CA PHE A 86 -2.04 -9.01 -3.38
C PHE A 86 -2.20 -8.08 -2.17
N LEU A 87 -3.36 -8.13 -1.50
CA LEU A 87 -3.63 -7.33 -0.30
C LEU A 87 -2.72 -7.71 0.89
N ILE A 88 -2.41 -9.00 1.06
CA ILE A 88 -1.39 -9.45 2.03
C ILE A 88 -0.02 -8.87 1.68
N GLY A 89 0.36 -8.87 0.39
CA GLY A 89 1.60 -8.26 -0.09
C GLY A 89 1.66 -6.76 0.19
N TYR A 90 0.56 -6.05 -0.09
CA TYR A 90 0.40 -4.63 0.21
C TYR A 90 0.51 -4.34 1.71
N LEU A 91 -0.19 -5.10 2.55
CA LEU A 91 -0.08 -4.97 4.02
C LEU A 91 1.32 -5.28 4.53
N SER A 92 2.00 -6.27 3.96
CA SER A 92 3.38 -6.62 4.31
C SER A 92 4.35 -5.49 3.93
N PHE A 93 4.13 -4.86 2.77
CA PHE A 93 4.88 -3.67 2.36
C PHE A 93 4.62 -2.48 3.31
N LEU A 94 3.36 -2.23 3.69
CA LEU A 94 3.03 -1.22 4.70
C LEU A 94 3.69 -1.52 6.06
N ALA A 95 3.66 -2.77 6.52
CA ALA A 95 4.32 -3.18 7.76
C ALA A 95 5.82 -2.90 7.70
N LEU A 96 6.47 -3.19 6.57
CA LEU A 96 7.88 -2.86 6.35
C LEU A 96 8.13 -1.36 6.44
N LEU A 97 7.29 -0.52 5.79
CA LEU A 97 7.40 0.93 5.90
C LEU A 97 7.23 1.41 7.35
N TYR A 98 6.25 0.89 8.09
CA TYR A 98 6.09 1.21 9.51
C TYR A 98 7.29 0.81 10.35
N ILE A 99 7.90 -0.36 10.10
CA ILE A 99 9.12 -0.79 10.81
C ILE A 99 10.28 0.17 10.48
N ILE A 100 10.46 0.53 9.21
CA ILE A 100 11.48 1.48 8.78
C ILE A 100 11.26 2.84 9.47
N SER A 101 10.03 3.36 9.40
CA SER A 101 9.64 4.61 10.08
C SER A 101 9.79 4.52 11.59
N PHE A 102 9.56 3.36 12.20
CA PHE A 102 9.77 3.17 13.63
C PHE A 102 11.26 3.23 13.97
N ILE A 103 12.12 2.56 13.20
CA ILE A 103 13.59 2.56 13.41
C ILE A 103 14.17 3.98 13.25
N TYR A 104 13.81 4.69 12.18
CA TYR A 104 14.27 6.07 11.96
C TYR A 104 13.60 7.07 12.93
N GLY A 105 12.32 6.86 13.21
CA GLY A 105 11.50 7.72 14.06
C GLY A 105 11.70 7.51 15.56
N VAL A 106 12.58 6.60 16.02
CA VAL A 106 12.94 6.55 17.46
C VAL A 106 13.49 7.90 17.92
N THR A 107 14.23 8.59 17.05
CA THR A 107 14.85 9.89 17.36
C THR A 107 13.82 11.03 17.34
N PHE A 108 12.95 11.06 16.32
CA PHE A 108 11.92 12.08 16.16
C PHE A 108 10.59 11.43 15.72
N PRO A 109 9.84 10.83 16.66
CA PRO A 109 8.61 10.13 16.33
C PRO A 109 7.53 11.14 15.96
N THR A 110 7.10 11.09 14.70
CA THR A 110 6.02 11.93 14.15
C THR A 110 4.96 11.05 13.49
N THR A 111 3.70 11.48 13.59
CA THR A 111 2.57 10.85 12.90
C THR A 111 1.48 11.89 12.65
N ILE A 112 0.69 11.72 11.60
CA ILE A 112 -0.40 12.65 11.26
C ILE A 112 -1.73 11.97 11.57
N LEU A 113 -2.46 12.53 12.52
CA LEU A 113 -3.77 12.05 12.93
C LEU A 113 -4.78 13.20 12.87
N PHE A 114 -5.81 13.05 12.04
CA PHE A 114 -6.88 14.02 11.81
C PHE A 114 -6.35 15.41 11.45
N GLY A 115 -5.35 15.47 10.57
CA GLY A 115 -4.72 16.72 10.13
C GLY A 115 -3.76 17.34 11.15
N LYS A 116 -3.62 16.78 12.35
CA LYS A 116 -2.68 17.28 13.35
C LYS A 116 -1.42 16.43 13.37
N MET A 117 -0.27 17.11 13.39
CA MET A 117 1.00 16.44 13.64
C MET A 117 1.09 16.10 15.12
N VAL A 118 1.18 14.81 15.41
CA VAL A 118 1.44 14.29 16.76
C VAL A 118 2.91 13.90 16.82
N THR A 119 3.61 14.39 17.84
CA THR A 119 5.04 14.15 18.03
C THR A 119 5.33 13.46 19.37
N GLY A 120 6.55 12.97 19.54
CA GLY A 120 7.03 12.39 20.81
C GLY A 120 6.43 11.02 21.14
N THR A 121 6.35 10.71 22.44
CA THR A 121 5.91 9.38 22.93
C THR A 121 4.50 9.01 22.47
N ARG A 122 3.60 10.00 22.32
CA ARG A 122 2.23 9.77 21.82
C ARG A 122 2.24 9.23 20.39
N ALA A 123 3.07 9.80 19.52
CA ALA A 123 3.23 9.34 18.14
C ALA A 123 3.80 7.91 18.08
N LEU A 124 4.76 7.60 18.94
CA LEU A 124 5.35 6.27 19.05
C LEU A 124 4.33 5.21 19.46
N VAL A 125 3.49 5.51 20.46
CA VAL A 125 2.40 4.61 20.89
C VAL A 125 1.40 4.39 19.76
N ILE A 126 0.96 5.46 19.08
CA ILE A 126 0.03 5.36 17.95
C ILE A 126 0.61 4.48 16.84
N ASN A 127 1.85 4.75 16.41
CA ASN A 127 2.51 3.98 15.35
C ASN A 127 2.70 2.51 15.74
N SER A 128 2.99 2.22 17.01
CA SER A 128 3.11 0.85 17.53
C SER A 128 1.79 0.09 17.48
N VAL A 129 0.69 0.75 17.86
CA VAL A 129 -0.66 0.19 17.78
C VAL A 129 -1.06 -0.07 16.33
N LEU A 130 -0.81 0.88 15.42
CA LEU A 130 -1.09 0.72 13.99
C LEU A 130 -0.31 -0.47 13.40
N LEU A 131 0.98 -0.60 13.73
CA LEU A 131 1.81 -1.72 13.29
C LEU A 131 1.28 -3.07 13.81
N ALA A 132 0.88 -3.12 15.09
CA ALA A 132 0.28 -4.32 15.68
C ALA A 132 -1.03 -4.72 14.96
N ILE A 133 -1.90 -3.74 14.65
CA ILE A 133 -3.12 -3.97 13.88
C ILE A 133 -2.79 -4.52 12.48
N VAL A 134 -1.80 -3.95 11.80
CA VAL A 134 -1.36 -4.45 10.48
C VAL A 134 -0.87 -5.90 10.56
N PHE A 135 -0.07 -6.27 11.56
CA PHE A 135 0.35 -7.66 11.75
C PHE A 135 -0.83 -8.60 12.03
N LEU A 136 -1.78 -8.18 12.86
CA LEU A 136 -3.01 -8.95 13.13
C LEU A 136 -3.84 -9.17 11.87
N MET A 137 -3.95 -8.16 11.00
CA MET A 137 -4.62 -8.29 9.70
C MET A 137 -3.88 -9.24 8.76
N ILE A 138 -2.55 -9.13 8.63
CA ILE A 138 -1.74 -10.05 7.80
C ILE A 138 -1.95 -11.49 8.24
N TYR A 139 -1.80 -11.74 9.54
CA TYR A 139 -2.03 -13.06 10.13
C TYR A 139 -3.47 -13.53 9.90
N GLY A 140 -4.44 -12.65 10.12
CA GLY A 140 -5.86 -12.90 9.94
C GLY A 140 -6.23 -13.27 8.50
N PHE A 141 -5.69 -12.57 7.51
CA PHE A 141 -5.91 -12.84 6.09
C PHE A 141 -5.29 -14.17 5.66
N TRP A 142 -4.12 -14.49 6.20
CA TRP A 142 -3.43 -15.76 5.90
C TRP A 142 -4.16 -16.95 6.54
N LYS A 143 -4.67 -16.78 7.76
CA LYS A 143 -5.43 -17.81 8.51
C LYS A 143 -6.95 -17.77 8.29
N ARG A 144 -7.44 -16.85 7.45
CA ARG A 144 -8.87 -16.65 7.12
C ARG A 144 -9.75 -16.44 8.35
N LYS A 145 -9.26 -15.68 9.33
CA LYS A 145 -10.03 -15.46 10.55
C LYS A 145 -11.15 -14.46 10.30
N SER A 146 -12.36 -14.74 10.78
CA SER A 146 -13.53 -13.86 10.60
C SER A 146 -13.28 -12.46 11.16
N TYR A 147 -12.65 -12.34 12.34
CA TYR A 147 -12.31 -11.05 12.94
C TYR A 147 -11.45 -10.16 12.03
N SER A 148 -10.67 -10.76 11.11
CA SER A 148 -9.81 -9.99 10.20
C SER A 148 -10.60 -9.25 9.13
N PHE A 149 -11.78 -9.77 8.76
CA PHE A 149 -12.71 -9.05 7.89
C PHE A 149 -13.17 -7.76 8.58
N ASP A 150 -13.76 -7.88 9.77
CA ASP A 150 -14.30 -6.73 10.51
C ASP A 150 -13.20 -5.72 10.84
N LEU A 151 -12.05 -6.20 11.34
CA LEU A 151 -10.89 -5.36 11.65
C LEU A 151 -10.39 -4.61 10.41
N SER A 152 -10.31 -5.26 9.25
CA SER A 152 -9.84 -4.62 8.02
C SER A 152 -10.80 -3.55 7.51
N ILE A 153 -12.11 -3.78 7.58
CA ILE A 153 -13.11 -2.79 7.21
C ILE A 153 -12.99 -1.56 8.11
N VAL A 154 -12.91 -1.75 9.43
CA VAL A 154 -12.74 -0.66 10.39
C VAL A 154 -11.42 0.08 10.13
N PHE A 155 -10.31 -0.63 9.99
CA PHE A 155 -8.99 -0.05 9.82
C PHE A 155 -8.88 0.78 8.52
N PHE A 156 -9.27 0.21 7.37
CA PHE A 156 -9.18 0.93 6.11
C PHE A 156 -10.19 2.08 6.03
N SER A 157 -11.39 1.95 6.60
CA SER A 157 -12.36 3.05 6.68
C SER A 157 -11.86 4.17 7.59
N PHE A 158 -11.29 3.83 8.75
CA PHE A 158 -10.65 4.79 9.65
C PHE A 158 -9.49 5.51 8.96
N THR A 159 -8.66 4.79 8.21
CA THR A 159 -7.53 5.37 7.48
C THR A 159 -8.02 6.31 6.36
N ALA A 160 -9.08 5.93 5.64
CA ALA A 160 -9.72 6.81 4.65
C ALA A 160 -10.26 8.08 5.29
N LEU A 161 -10.98 7.95 6.40
CA LEU A 161 -11.54 9.08 7.13
C LEU A 161 -10.43 9.98 7.69
N ASN A 162 -9.38 9.41 8.26
CA ASN A 162 -8.21 10.13 8.75
C ASN A 162 -7.55 10.94 7.64
N ALA A 163 -7.33 10.33 6.47
CA ALA A 163 -6.75 11.00 5.31
C ALA A 163 -7.67 12.10 4.75
N PHE A 164 -8.99 11.87 4.71
CA PHE A 164 -9.97 12.86 4.27
C PHE A 164 -10.03 14.07 5.21
N ILE A 165 -10.07 13.84 6.53
CA ILE A 165 -10.04 14.91 7.54
C ILE A 165 -8.70 15.65 7.45
N SER A 166 -7.59 14.93 7.29
CA SER A 166 -6.28 15.55 7.12
C SER A 166 -6.22 16.41 5.87
N LEU A 167 -6.82 15.98 4.76
CA LEU A 167 -6.91 16.79 3.54
C LEU A 167 -7.65 18.13 3.77
N MET A 168 -8.63 18.17 4.68
CA MET A 168 -9.45 19.35 4.96
C MET A 168 -8.86 20.27 6.03
N LEU A 169 -8.20 19.70 7.03
CA LEU A 169 -7.73 20.42 8.22
C LEU A 169 -6.24 20.69 8.24
N PHE A 170 -5.45 19.98 7.44
CA PHE A 170 -4.02 20.19 7.38
C PHE A 170 -3.75 21.54 6.73
N ASP A 171 -3.23 22.48 7.52
CA ASP A 171 -2.94 23.82 7.03
C ASP A 171 -1.76 23.74 6.05
N ALA A 172 -2.11 23.81 4.78
CA ALA A 172 -1.15 23.78 3.70
C ALA A 172 -0.19 24.99 3.72
N ALA A 173 -0.52 26.05 4.46
CA ALA A 173 0.34 27.20 4.64
C ALA A 173 1.54 26.92 5.57
N GLU A 174 1.40 25.99 6.53
CA GLU A 174 2.48 25.64 7.47
C GLU A 174 3.60 24.83 6.79
N HIS A 175 3.28 24.12 5.70
CA HIS A 175 4.25 23.28 4.98
C HIS A 175 4.18 23.48 3.46
N PRO A 176 4.50 24.69 2.96
CA PRO A 176 4.33 25.03 1.54
C PRO A 176 5.15 24.12 0.62
N THR A 177 6.34 23.72 1.10
CA THR A 177 7.31 22.88 0.37
C THR A 177 6.76 21.50 0.02
N PHE A 178 6.01 20.86 0.92
CA PHE A 178 5.47 19.51 0.70
C PHE A 178 3.99 19.48 0.38
N ARG A 179 3.32 20.63 0.34
CA ARG A 179 1.87 20.73 0.14
C ARG A 179 1.35 19.81 -0.96
N ASN A 180 1.91 19.92 -2.17
CA ASN A 180 1.43 19.15 -3.32
C ASN A 180 1.66 17.63 -3.15
N LEU A 181 2.77 17.25 -2.52
CA LEU A 181 3.10 15.85 -2.27
C LEU A 181 2.24 15.26 -1.15
N LEU A 182 1.98 16.02 -0.08
CA LEU A 182 1.07 15.65 0.99
C LEU A 182 -0.37 15.53 0.48
N LEU A 183 -0.82 16.48 -0.33
CA LEU A 183 -2.14 16.45 -0.95
C LEU A 183 -2.29 15.21 -1.86
N LEU A 184 -1.30 14.95 -2.71
CA LEU A 184 -1.26 13.74 -3.53
C LEU A 184 -1.30 12.47 -2.66
N SER A 185 -0.56 12.45 -1.55
CA SER A 185 -0.54 11.34 -0.58
C SER A 185 -1.90 11.12 0.07
N PHE A 186 -2.56 12.17 0.57
CA PHE A 186 -3.89 12.07 1.18
C PHE A 186 -4.95 11.60 0.19
N ILE A 187 -5.00 12.18 -1.02
CA ILE A 187 -5.91 11.72 -2.08
C ILE A 187 -5.64 10.25 -2.41
N SER A 188 -4.36 9.87 -2.52
CA SER A 188 -3.96 8.50 -2.80
C SER A 188 -4.42 7.53 -1.72
N LEU A 189 -4.26 7.89 -0.44
CA LEU A 189 -4.75 7.10 0.67
C LEU A 189 -6.27 6.97 0.64
N VAL A 190 -7.03 8.04 0.42
CA VAL A 190 -8.50 7.98 0.36
C VAL A 190 -8.96 7.03 -0.74
N VAL A 191 -8.48 7.22 -1.97
CA VAL A 191 -8.88 6.40 -3.13
C VAL A 191 -8.49 4.93 -2.92
N MET A 192 -7.26 4.66 -2.48
CA MET A 192 -6.77 3.30 -2.22
C MET A 192 -7.59 2.59 -1.15
N ASN A 193 -7.86 3.25 -0.02
CA ASN A 193 -8.63 2.65 1.06
C ASN A 193 -10.08 2.35 0.64
N ILE A 194 -10.73 3.24 -0.12
CA ILE A 194 -12.09 2.99 -0.65
C ILE A 194 -12.10 1.76 -1.57
N VAL A 195 -11.13 1.64 -2.50
CA VAL A 195 -11.03 0.50 -3.41
C VAL A 195 -10.77 -0.81 -2.64
N ILE A 196 -9.94 -0.76 -1.60
CA ILE A 196 -9.66 -1.91 -0.73
C ILE A 196 -10.91 -2.34 0.04
N VAL A 197 -11.61 -1.40 0.69
CA VAL A 197 -12.86 -1.69 1.42
C VAL A 197 -13.90 -2.31 0.50
N TRP A 198 -14.10 -1.73 -0.69
CA TRP A 198 -15.00 -2.27 -1.71
C TRP A 198 -14.66 -3.73 -2.07
N TYR A 199 -13.38 -4.03 -2.28
CA TYR A 199 -12.92 -5.39 -2.60
C TYR A 199 -13.16 -6.37 -1.43
N ILE A 200 -12.80 -5.98 -0.21
CA ILE A 200 -12.97 -6.83 0.99
C ILE A 200 -14.45 -7.16 1.21
N LEU A 201 -15.35 -6.18 1.10
CA LEU A 201 -16.79 -6.38 1.22
C LEU A 201 -17.31 -7.41 0.19
N HIS A 202 -16.81 -7.35 -1.05
CA HIS A 202 -17.17 -8.31 -2.08
C HIS A 202 -16.63 -9.72 -1.81
N GLU A 203 -15.44 -9.84 -1.21
CA GLU A 203 -14.81 -11.10 -0.84
C GLU A 203 -15.18 -11.58 0.57
N LYS A 204 -16.23 -11.04 1.21
CA LYS A 204 -16.71 -11.47 2.55
C LYS A 204 -16.75 -13.00 2.72
N LYS A 205 -17.20 -13.73 1.69
CA LYS A 205 -17.32 -15.21 1.71
C LYS A 205 -15.99 -15.92 1.98
N TYR A 206 -14.86 -15.31 1.62
CA TYR A 206 -13.53 -15.84 1.90
C TYR A 206 -13.25 -16.00 3.40
N PHE A 207 -13.79 -15.12 4.24
CA PHE A 207 -13.51 -15.07 5.69
C PHE A 207 -14.48 -15.91 6.53
N TYR A 208 -15.72 -16.09 6.09
CA TYR A 208 -16.75 -16.78 6.88
C TYR A 208 -17.04 -18.21 6.43
N VAL A 209 -16.78 -18.58 5.17
CA VAL A 209 -17.11 -19.92 4.67
C VAL A 209 -15.94 -20.87 4.88
N GLU A 210 -16.05 -21.85 5.79
CA GLU A 210 -14.96 -22.80 6.08
C GLU A 210 -14.43 -23.50 4.82
N GLN A 211 -15.35 -23.99 3.97
CA GLN A 211 -15.06 -24.74 2.74
C GLN A 211 -15.03 -23.87 1.48
N PHE A 212 -14.19 -22.84 1.45
CA PHE A 212 -14.02 -22.02 0.25
C PHE A 212 -13.29 -22.81 -0.85
N LYS A 213 -14.05 -23.35 -1.81
CA LYS A 213 -13.51 -24.02 -3.00
C LYS A 213 -12.87 -22.99 -3.93
N GLU A 214 -11.68 -23.32 -4.43
CA GLU A 214 -10.93 -22.52 -5.41
C GLU A 214 -11.85 -22.18 -6.59
N ARG A 215 -12.03 -20.87 -6.83
CA ARG A 215 -12.69 -20.39 -8.04
C ARG A 215 -11.60 -19.90 -9.00
N PRO A 216 -11.72 -20.18 -10.32
CA PRO A 216 -10.85 -19.56 -11.29
C PRO A 216 -10.93 -18.04 -11.15
N LEU A 217 -9.78 -17.39 -11.39
CA LEU A 217 -9.53 -15.96 -11.16
C LEU A 217 -10.74 -15.12 -11.60
N HIS A 218 -11.45 -14.54 -10.62
CA HIS A 218 -12.73 -13.90 -10.89
C HIS A 218 -12.48 -12.55 -11.58
N HIS A 219 -13.45 -12.09 -12.40
CA HIS A 219 -13.31 -10.80 -13.08
C HIS A 219 -13.06 -9.65 -12.10
N ARG A 220 -13.64 -9.73 -10.90
CA ARG A 220 -13.47 -8.76 -9.81
C ARG A 220 -12.03 -8.65 -9.31
N ASP A 221 -11.33 -9.77 -9.16
CA ASP A 221 -9.90 -9.76 -8.79
C ASP A 221 -9.11 -8.98 -9.83
N LYS A 222 -9.37 -9.19 -11.13
CA LYS A 222 -8.68 -8.47 -12.20
C LYS A 222 -8.95 -6.97 -12.11
N VAL A 223 -10.21 -6.57 -11.97
CA VAL A 223 -10.58 -5.15 -11.85
C VAL A 223 -9.87 -4.52 -10.65
N PHE A 224 -9.92 -5.15 -9.48
CA PHE A 224 -9.23 -4.67 -8.29
C PHE A 224 -7.72 -4.49 -8.50
N LEU A 225 -7.04 -5.52 -9.01
CA LEU A 225 -5.59 -5.46 -9.26
C LEU A 225 -5.25 -4.38 -10.31
N TYR A 226 -5.95 -4.32 -11.43
CA TYR A 226 -5.68 -3.34 -12.48
C TYR A 226 -5.94 -1.90 -12.01
N THR A 227 -7.01 -1.66 -11.25
CA THR A 227 -7.30 -0.35 -10.67
C THR A 227 -6.17 0.10 -9.74
N ILE A 228 -5.73 -0.76 -8.82
CA ILE A 228 -4.64 -0.42 -7.89
C ILE A 228 -3.32 -0.18 -8.64
N ILE A 229 -2.94 -1.07 -9.56
CA ILE A 229 -1.67 -0.96 -10.29
C ILE A 229 -1.65 0.32 -11.13
N THR A 230 -2.74 0.60 -11.85
CA THR A 230 -2.86 1.82 -12.66
C THR A 230 -2.82 3.06 -11.78
N PHE A 231 -3.51 3.04 -10.64
CA PHE A 231 -3.51 4.14 -9.69
C PHE A 231 -2.11 4.43 -9.15
N TRP A 232 -1.37 3.42 -8.69
CA TRP A 232 0.02 3.59 -8.24
C TRP A 232 0.94 4.07 -9.35
N ALA A 233 0.79 3.58 -10.58
CA ALA A 233 1.59 4.05 -11.70
C ALA A 233 1.40 5.55 -11.95
N VAL A 234 0.15 6.03 -11.93
CA VAL A 234 -0.17 7.45 -12.08
C VAL A 234 0.33 8.27 -10.89
N ALA A 235 0.10 7.81 -9.66
CA ALA A 235 0.55 8.50 -8.45
C ALA A 235 2.08 8.62 -8.39
N LEU A 236 2.82 7.57 -8.77
CA LEU A 236 4.28 7.59 -8.85
C LEU A 236 4.79 8.53 -9.95
N LEU A 237 4.10 8.58 -11.10
CA LEU A 237 4.45 9.51 -12.18
C LEU A 237 4.28 10.96 -11.71
N ILE A 238 3.14 11.31 -11.13
CA ILE A 238 2.88 12.65 -10.60
C ILE A 238 3.86 12.98 -9.47
N GLY A 239 4.03 12.08 -8.50
CA GLY A 239 4.98 12.26 -7.40
C GLY A 239 6.42 12.45 -7.88
N GLY A 240 6.83 11.69 -8.90
CA GLY A 240 8.14 11.84 -9.54
C GLY A 240 8.32 13.20 -10.21
N THR A 241 7.30 13.68 -10.95
CA THR A 241 7.35 15.01 -11.57
C THR A 241 7.43 16.13 -10.54
N LEU A 242 6.64 16.04 -9.46
CA LEU A 242 6.67 17.01 -8.35
C LEU A 242 8.02 16.97 -7.63
N GLY A 243 8.60 15.78 -7.41
CA GLY A 243 9.91 15.63 -6.78
C GLY A 243 11.05 16.21 -7.63
N VAL A 244 11.03 16.00 -8.95
CA VAL A 244 12.03 16.57 -9.87
C VAL A 244 11.90 18.09 -9.92
N GLN A 245 10.68 18.62 -9.96
CA GLN A 245 10.45 20.06 -9.93
C GLN A 245 10.96 20.68 -8.63
N PHE A 246 10.59 20.08 -7.49
CA PHE A 246 11.08 20.51 -6.18
C PHE A 246 12.60 20.53 -6.11
N TYR A 247 13.27 19.48 -6.60
CA TYR A 247 14.72 19.41 -6.65
C TYR A 247 15.32 20.55 -7.48
N LYS A 248 14.80 20.78 -8.70
CA LYS A 248 15.28 21.85 -9.58
C LYS A 248 15.08 23.24 -8.98
N ASP A 249 13.92 23.51 -8.41
CA ASP A 249 13.59 24.80 -7.81
C ASP A 249 14.49 25.05 -6.60
N THR A 250 14.70 24.03 -5.75
CA THR A 250 15.60 24.11 -4.60
C THR A 250 17.04 24.36 -5.01
N THR A 251 17.57 23.62 -5.98
CA THR A 251 18.93 23.82 -6.48
C THR A 251 19.10 25.23 -7.06
N ARG A 252 18.13 25.71 -7.85
CA ARG A 252 18.17 27.07 -8.40
C ARG A 252 18.18 28.13 -7.30
N MET A 253 17.35 28.00 -6.28
CA MET A 253 17.33 28.93 -5.14
C MET A 253 18.67 28.92 -4.38
N ILE A 254 19.27 27.74 -4.20
CA ILE A 254 20.59 27.61 -3.58
C ILE A 254 21.65 28.31 -4.44
N ASP A 255 21.71 28.04 -5.74
CA ASP A 255 22.71 28.61 -6.63
C ASP A 255 22.62 30.15 -6.68
N GLN A 256 21.40 30.69 -6.78
CA GLN A 256 21.15 32.13 -6.74
C GLN A 256 21.58 32.75 -5.40
N THR A 257 21.26 32.08 -4.29
CA THR A 257 21.65 32.53 -2.96
C THR A 257 23.17 32.51 -2.77
N VAL A 258 23.86 31.47 -3.25
CA VAL A 258 25.33 31.37 -3.18
C VAL A 258 25.98 32.45 -4.02
N GLU A 259 25.43 32.75 -5.21
CA GLU A 259 25.91 33.83 -6.06
C GLU A 259 25.72 35.22 -5.41
N GLU A 260 24.55 35.47 -4.82
CA GLU A 260 24.25 36.72 -4.10
C GLU A 260 25.14 36.93 -2.86
N LEU A 261 25.47 35.86 -2.14
CA LEU A 261 26.26 35.91 -0.90
C LEU A 261 27.77 35.90 -1.11
N LYS A 262 28.25 35.73 -2.35
CA LYS A 262 29.65 35.49 -2.67
C LYS A 262 30.57 36.62 -2.15
N GLY A 263 31.17 36.38 -0.99
CA GLY A 263 32.15 37.27 -0.34
C GLY A 263 31.63 38.08 0.85
N ASP A 264 30.32 38.11 1.10
CA ASP A 264 29.69 38.99 2.11
C ASP A 264 28.80 38.22 3.11
N TYR A 265 29.19 36.99 3.48
CA TYR A 265 28.44 36.13 4.41
C TYR A 265 28.12 36.80 5.76
N TYR A 266 28.96 37.71 6.24
CA TYR A 266 28.71 38.48 7.46
C TYR A 266 27.51 39.43 7.36
N LYS A 267 27.21 39.97 6.18
CA LYS A 267 25.99 40.75 5.91
C LYS A 267 24.83 39.87 5.44
N GLY A 268 25.11 38.61 5.14
CA GLY A 268 24.14 37.69 4.56
C GLY A 268 22.90 37.51 5.42
N GLN A 269 23.02 37.52 6.75
CA GLN A 269 21.87 37.32 7.63
C GLN A 269 20.81 38.40 7.42
N LEU A 270 21.22 39.68 7.38
CA LEU A 270 20.32 40.80 7.07
C LEU A 270 19.68 40.64 5.69
N LEU A 271 20.45 40.15 4.71
CA LEU A 271 19.98 39.94 3.35
C LEU A 271 18.95 38.81 3.26
N CYS A 272 19.12 37.73 4.04
CA CYS A 272 18.15 36.65 4.16
C CYS A 272 16.88 37.10 4.90
N GLU A 273 16.99 37.94 5.92
CA GLU A 273 15.83 38.46 6.67
C GLU A 273 14.89 39.31 5.80
N MET A 274 15.39 39.90 4.70
CA MET A 274 14.57 40.61 3.72
C MET A 274 13.82 39.69 2.75
N LYS A 275 14.19 38.39 2.67
CA LYS A 275 13.50 37.41 1.83
C LYS A 275 12.26 36.86 2.55
N TYR A 276 11.36 36.24 1.79
CA TYR A 276 10.12 35.65 2.32
C TYR A 276 9.96 34.18 1.93
N GLY A 277 9.34 33.41 2.82
CA GLY A 277 8.99 32.01 2.57
C GLY A 277 10.19 31.12 2.24
N PRO A 278 10.09 30.22 1.23
CA PRO A 278 11.13 29.25 0.93
C PRO A 278 12.50 29.86 0.58
N GLU A 279 12.52 31.06 0.01
CA GLU A 279 13.77 31.73 -0.36
C GLU A 279 14.55 32.19 0.88
N LYS A 280 13.84 32.65 1.92
CA LYS A 280 14.44 32.99 3.23
C LYS A 280 15.05 31.75 3.88
N ASP A 281 14.30 30.66 3.92
CA ASP A 281 14.74 29.40 4.53
C ASP A 281 15.98 28.82 3.84
N VAL A 282 16.00 28.82 2.51
CA VAL A 282 17.17 28.40 1.71
C VAL A 282 18.35 29.34 1.97
N CYS A 283 18.11 30.65 2.06
CA CYS A 283 19.14 31.64 2.35
C CYS A 283 19.82 31.40 3.71
N LEU A 284 19.02 31.19 4.76
CA LEU A 284 19.51 30.88 6.11
C LEU A 284 20.26 29.53 6.15
N LEU A 285 19.77 28.51 5.45
CA LEU A 285 20.45 27.22 5.32
C LEU A 285 21.83 27.36 4.66
N VAL A 286 21.94 28.12 3.58
CA VAL A 286 23.20 28.37 2.87
C VAL A 286 24.17 29.12 3.78
N ILE A 287 23.71 30.16 4.49
CA ILE A 287 24.54 30.90 5.44
C ILE A 287 25.04 30.02 6.58
N ALA A 288 24.15 29.28 7.25
CA ALA A 288 24.55 28.41 8.36
C ALA A 288 25.58 27.37 7.90
N THR A 289 25.40 26.81 6.70
CA THR A 289 26.35 25.85 6.13
C THR A 289 27.69 26.52 5.79
N ALA A 290 27.69 27.69 5.15
CA ALA A 290 28.91 28.43 4.83
C ALA A 290 29.65 28.87 6.10
N MET A 291 28.95 29.37 7.11
CA MET A 291 29.53 29.83 8.38
C MET A 291 30.09 28.67 9.23
N SER A 292 29.55 27.46 9.09
CA SER A 292 30.09 26.27 9.77
C SER A 292 31.54 25.96 9.36
N GLU A 293 31.94 26.35 8.14
CA GLU A 293 33.32 26.18 7.67
C GLU A 293 34.30 27.17 8.32
N TYR A 294 33.81 28.26 8.94
CA TYR A 294 34.63 29.31 9.56
C TYR A 294 34.71 29.21 11.10
N GLU A 295 34.48 28.02 11.67
CA GLU A 295 34.60 27.74 13.12
C GLU A 295 33.76 28.67 14.02
N ARG A 296 32.57 29.07 13.55
CA ARG A 296 31.63 29.85 14.37
C ARG A 296 31.12 29.03 15.58
N PRO A 297 30.76 29.70 16.69
CA PRO A 297 30.16 29.02 17.83
C PRO A 297 28.91 28.24 17.39
N GLU A 298 28.85 26.95 17.70
CA GLU A 298 27.74 26.06 17.33
C GLU A 298 26.38 26.62 17.76
N ALA A 299 26.34 27.31 18.91
CA ALA A 299 25.13 27.98 19.41
C ALA A 299 24.57 29.03 18.46
N GLU A 300 25.42 29.82 17.79
CA GLU A 300 24.98 30.82 16.80
C GLU A 300 24.38 30.13 15.56
N LEU A 301 25.02 29.05 15.09
CA LEU A 301 24.55 28.28 13.93
C LEU A 301 23.22 27.59 14.20
N ILE A 302 23.04 27.03 15.41
CA ILE A 302 21.77 26.43 15.85
C ILE A 302 20.67 27.48 15.84
N GLN A 303 20.94 28.70 16.33
CA GLN A 303 19.96 29.78 16.32
C GLN A 303 19.54 30.19 14.91
N ILE A 304 20.48 30.24 13.95
CA ILE A 304 20.16 30.47 12.54
C ILE A 304 19.27 29.34 12.01
N CYS A 305 19.62 28.08 12.26
CA CYS A 305 18.79 26.95 11.82
C CYS A 305 17.39 26.97 12.47
N ASP A 306 17.26 27.38 13.73
CA ASP A 306 15.98 27.49 14.43
C ASP A 306 15.07 28.59 13.86
N SER A 307 15.64 29.59 13.17
CA SER A 307 14.89 30.65 12.50
C SER A 307 14.29 30.25 11.13
N ILE A 308 14.62 29.05 10.64
CA ILE A 308 14.07 28.48 9.40
C ILE A 308 12.66 27.94 9.68
N GLU A 309 11.68 28.40 8.90
CA GLU A 309 10.27 28.02 9.06
C GLU A 309 9.97 26.62 8.51
N SER A 310 10.61 26.25 7.38
CA SER A 310 10.45 24.91 6.83
C SER A 310 11.20 23.85 7.64
N ASP A 311 10.46 22.92 8.25
CA ASP A 311 11.00 21.75 8.96
C ASP A 311 12.09 20.98 8.17
N PHE A 312 11.94 20.87 6.85
CA PHE A 312 12.91 20.17 6.00
C PHE A 312 14.23 20.92 5.88
N TYR A 313 14.17 22.23 5.65
CA TYR A 313 15.39 23.04 5.60
C TYR A 313 16.00 23.19 6.98
N GLN A 314 15.20 23.33 8.04
CA GLN A 314 15.67 23.35 9.42
C GLN A 314 16.38 22.04 9.78
N PHE A 315 15.77 20.88 9.49
CA PHE A 315 16.39 19.58 9.72
C PHE A 315 17.69 19.42 8.92
N THR A 316 17.69 19.85 7.65
CA THR A 316 18.87 19.80 6.78
C THR A 316 20.00 20.69 7.33
N CYS A 317 19.65 21.88 7.85
CA CYS A 317 20.56 22.83 8.48
C CYS A 317 21.19 22.26 9.75
N LYS A 318 20.37 21.79 10.70
CA LYS A 318 20.85 21.16 11.95
C LYS A 318 21.74 19.94 11.69
N ARG A 319 21.49 19.22 10.60
CA ARG A 319 22.30 18.08 10.18
C ARG A 319 23.60 18.49 9.47
N SER A 320 23.63 19.62 8.75
CA SER A 320 24.85 20.08 8.10
C SER A 320 25.86 20.60 9.10
N ILE A 321 25.40 21.24 10.18
CA ILE A 321 26.27 21.84 11.22
C ILE A 321 26.76 20.83 12.28
N SER A 322 26.10 19.68 12.45
CA SER A 322 26.45 18.67 13.47
C SER A 322 27.46 17.62 13.00
N LYS A 323 28.20 17.90 11.91
CA LYS A 323 29.22 17.01 11.34
C LYS A 323 30.60 17.28 11.91
#